data_AF-X1FYZ7-F1
#
_entry.id   AF-X1FYZ7-F1
#
_cell.length_a   1.000
_cell.length_b   1.000
_cell.length_c   1.000
_cell.angle_alpha   90.00
_cell.angle_beta   90.00
_cell.angle_gamma   90.00
#
_symmetry.space_group_name_H-M   'P 1'
#
loop_
_entity.id
_entity.type
_entity.pdbx_description
1 polymer ?
#
loop_
_entity_poly.entity_id
_entity_poly.type
_entity_poly.pdbx_seq_one_letter_code
_entity_poly.pdbx_strand_id
1 'polypeptide(L)'
;EQARETGYVQTMLGRRRFIPEINSSNRQVREAAERMAINMPVQGTSADIIKVAMINLYREMEKQRLKSKMLLQVHDELVFEVPEEELKTMQALVPDVMSTALKFSVPLKVDTKTGANWGEME
;
A
#
# COMPACT_ATOMS: atom_id res chain seq x y z
N GLU A 1 -1.60 24.27 -5.33
CA GLU A 1 -2.51 25.01 -6.23
C GLU A 1 -3.69 24.16 -6.68
N GLN A 2 -3.46 22.99 -7.32
CA GLN A 2 -4.54 22.09 -7.77
C GLN A 2 -5.68 21.89 -6.76
N ALA A 3 -5.38 21.55 -5.50
CA ALA A 3 -6.40 21.34 -4.46
C ALA A 3 -7.30 22.57 -4.21
N ARG A 4 -6.76 23.79 -4.34
CA ARG A 4 -7.52 25.04 -4.17
C ARG A 4 -8.48 25.30 -5.32
N GLU A 5 -8.12 24.87 -6.52
CA GLU A 5 -8.92 25.01 -7.74
C GLU A 5 -10.01 23.93 -7.83
N THR A 6 -9.66 22.68 -7.55
CA THR A 6 -10.57 21.53 -7.71
C THR A 6 -11.38 21.22 -6.46
N GLY A 7 -10.96 21.70 -5.28
CA GLY A 7 -11.56 21.37 -3.98
C GLY A 7 -11.25 19.95 -3.50
N TYR A 8 -10.39 19.20 -4.20
CA TYR A 8 -9.98 17.85 -3.82
C TYR A 8 -8.57 17.51 -4.30
N VAL A 9 -7.98 16.49 -3.66
CA VAL A 9 -6.76 15.83 -4.13
C VAL A 9 -7.05 14.37 -4.44
N GLN A 10 -6.20 13.74 -5.25
CA GLN A 10 -6.40 12.34 -5.63
C GLN A 10 -5.10 11.54 -5.66
N THR A 11 -5.23 10.23 -5.48
CA THR A 11 -4.12 9.27 -5.62
C THR A 11 -3.84 8.97 -7.09
N MET A 12 -2.78 8.20 -7.38
CA MET A 12 -2.46 7.77 -8.75
C MET A 12 -3.57 6.92 -9.39
N LEU A 13 -4.32 6.15 -8.61
CA LEU A 13 -5.48 5.37 -9.09
C LEU A 13 -6.80 6.15 -9.07
N GLY A 14 -6.74 7.46 -8.80
CA GLY A 14 -7.90 8.35 -8.90
C GLY A 14 -8.83 8.33 -7.68
N ARG A 15 -8.44 7.73 -6.55
CA ARG A 15 -9.19 7.89 -5.29
C ARG A 15 -9.10 9.34 -4.83
N ARG A 16 -10.24 9.98 -4.59
CA ARG A 16 -10.34 11.40 -4.23
C ARG A 16 -10.54 11.60 -2.73
N ARG A 17 -9.97 12.69 -2.20
CA ARG A 17 -10.33 13.27 -0.91
C ARG A 17 -10.67 14.74 -1.13
N PHE A 18 -11.91 15.10 -0.82
CA PHE A 18 -12.36 16.50 -0.81
C PHE A 18 -11.75 17.22 0.40
N ILE A 19 -11.34 18.47 0.18
CA ILE A 19 -10.72 19.33 1.19
C ILE A 19 -11.44 20.69 1.13
N PRO A 20 -12.69 20.77 1.63
CA PRO A 20 -13.49 22.00 1.54
C PRO A 20 -12.84 23.17 2.28
N GLU A 21 -12.00 22.90 3.28
CA GLU A 21 -11.30 23.89 4.09
C GLU A 21 -10.10 24.56 3.39
N ILE A 22 -9.72 24.10 2.19
CA ILE A 22 -8.49 24.55 1.50
C ILE A 22 -8.49 26.05 1.16
N ASN A 23 -9.68 26.66 1.06
CA ASN A 23 -9.88 28.09 0.81
C ASN A 23 -10.41 28.85 2.04
N SER A 24 -10.33 28.26 3.24
CA SER A 24 -10.82 28.90 4.47
C SER A 24 -10.12 30.24 4.73
N SER A 25 -10.88 31.24 5.16
CA SER A 25 -10.33 32.53 5.60
C SER A 25 -9.56 32.39 6.92
N ASN A 26 -9.92 31.42 7.75
CA ASN A 26 -9.18 31.09 8.97
C ASN A 26 -7.84 30.43 8.62
N ARG A 27 -6.75 31.10 9.00
CA ARG A 27 -5.38 30.68 8.69
C ARG A 27 -5.05 29.27 9.22
N GLN A 28 -5.41 28.96 10.46
CA GLN A 28 -5.08 27.66 11.06
C GLN A 28 -5.79 26.51 10.36
N VAL A 29 -7.07 26.73 10.00
CA VAL A 29 -7.89 25.76 9.27
C VAL A 29 -7.32 25.51 7.88
N ARG A 30 -6.95 26.58 7.17
CA ARG A 30 -6.35 26.51 5.84
C ARG A 30 -4.99 25.81 5.85
N GLU A 31 -4.10 26.12 6.80
CA GLU A 31 -2.79 25.47 6.91
C GLU A 31 -2.92 23.96 7.19
N ALA A 32 -3.90 23.56 8.00
CA ALA A 32 -4.18 22.14 8.23
C ALA A 32 -4.69 21.44 6.95
N ALA A 33 -5.57 22.10 6.19
CA ALA A 33 -6.06 21.63 4.90
C ALA A 33 -4.93 21.49 3.87
N GLU A 34 -3.98 22.42 3.83
CA GLU A 34 -2.81 22.36 2.94
C GLU A 34 -1.89 21.17 3.28
N ARG A 35 -1.59 20.94 4.56
CA ARG A 35 -0.82 19.76 4.99
C ARG A 35 -1.51 18.46 4.57
N MET A 36 -2.83 18.40 4.71
CA MET A 36 -3.63 17.26 4.29
C MET A 36 -3.61 17.06 2.77
N ALA A 37 -3.69 18.15 1.99
CA ALA A 37 -3.63 18.13 0.54
C ALA A 37 -2.28 17.60 0.02
N ILE A 38 -1.19 17.91 0.72
CA ILE A 38 0.16 17.42 0.40
C ILE A 38 0.30 15.94 0.75
N ASN A 39 -0.12 15.55 1.95
CA ASN A 39 0.11 14.19 2.46
C ASN A 39 -0.81 13.13 1.85
N MET A 40 -2.05 13.49 1.52
CA MET A 40 -3.06 12.51 1.09
C MET A 40 -2.69 11.81 -0.23
N PRO A 41 -2.20 12.48 -1.28
CA PRO A 41 -1.76 11.80 -2.49
C PRO A 41 -0.66 10.76 -2.22
N VAL A 42 0.27 11.05 -1.32
CA VAL A 42 1.38 10.15 -0.97
C VAL A 42 0.86 8.93 -0.20
N GLN A 43 0.25 9.15 0.98
CA GLN A 43 -0.26 8.07 1.83
C GLN A 43 -1.35 7.25 1.13
N GLY A 44 -2.24 7.96 0.41
CA GLY A 44 -3.31 7.34 -0.35
C GLY A 44 -2.78 6.48 -1.49
N THR A 45 -1.71 6.90 -2.17
CA THR A 45 -1.10 6.06 -3.21
C THR A 45 -0.39 4.85 -2.61
N SER A 46 0.30 4.97 -1.48
CA SER A 46 0.85 3.80 -0.77
C SER A 46 -0.25 2.78 -0.40
N ALA A 47 -1.40 3.28 0.06
CA ALA A 47 -2.56 2.44 0.34
C ALA A 47 -3.19 1.82 -0.93
N ASP A 48 -3.04 2.43 -2.10
CA ASP A 48 -3.44 1.83 -3.38
C ASP A 48 -2.50 0.69 -3.77
N ILE A 49 -1.19 0.93 -3.71
CA ILE A 49 -0.16 -0.06 -4.05
C ILE A 49 -0.38 -1.35 -3.26
N ILE A 50 -0.49 -1.25 -1.94
CA ILE A 50 -0.62 -2.43 -1.09
C ILE A 50 -1.92 -3.20 -1.39
N LYS A 51 -3.04 -2.51 -1.65
CA LYS A 51 -4.31 -3.16 -1.97
C LYS A 51 -4.28 -3.88 -3.31
N VAL A 52 -3.64 -3.28 -4.32
CA VAL A 52 -3.44 -3.96 -5.62
C VAL A 52 -2.52 -5.16 -5.45
N ALA A 53 -1.44 -5.02 -4.69
CA ALA A 53 -0.54 -6.12 -4.37
C ALA A 53 -1.27 -7.28 -3.68
N MET A 54 -2.12 -6.98 -2.70
CA MET A 54 -2.91 -7.99 -1.98
C MET A 54 -3.81 -8.79 -2.92
N ILE A 55 -4.52 -8.12 -3.83
CA ILE A 55 -5.39 -8.77 -4.82
C ILE A 55 -4.57 -9.65 -5.78
N ASN A 56 -3.44 -9.15 -6.26
CA ASN A 56 -2.58 -9.89 -7.18
C ASN A 56 -1.95 -11.11 -6.51
N LEU A 57 -1.49 -10.98 -5.27
CA LEU A 57 -0.96 -12.08 -4.46
C LEU A 57 -2.01 -13.16 -4.26
N TYR A 58 -3.22 -12.77 -3.85
CA TYR A 58 -4.32 -13.70 -3.69
C TYR A 58 -4.59 -14.51 -4.97
N ARG A 59 -4.64 -13.84 -6.12
CA ARG A 59 -4.86 -14.50 -7.43
C ARG A 59 -3.74 -15.48 -7.78
N GLU A 60 -2.47 -15.11 -7.53
CA GLU A 60 -1.35 -15.97 -7.88
C GLU A 60 -1.22 -17.17 -6.91
N MET A 61 -1.51 -16.97 -5.63
CA MET A 61 -1.59 -18.05 -4.64
C MET A 61 -2.70 -19.05 -4.99
N GLU A 62 -3.89 -18.58 -5.38
CA GLU A 62 -5.01 -19.44 -5.82
C GLU A 62 -4.65 -20.23 -7.09
N LYS A 63 -4.01 -19.58 -8.06
CA LYS A 63 -3.57 -20.21 -9.31
C LYS A 63 -2.55 -21.32 -9.07
N GLN A 64 -1.63 -21.12 -8.13
CA GLN A 64 -0.64 -22.11 -7.72
C GLN A 64 -1.19 -23.12 -6.70
N ARG A 65 -2.42 -22.95 -6.24
CA ARG A 65 -3.10 -23.78 -5.22
C ARG A 65 -2.30 -23.87 -3.92
N LEU A 66 -1.68 -22.76 -3.52
CA LEU A 66 -0.93 -22.66 -2.28
C LEU A 66 -1.88 -22.72 -1.08
N LYS A 67 -1.45 -23.35 -0.01
CA LYS A 67 -2.15 -23.41 1.28
C LYS A 67 -1.80 -22.23 2.19
N SER A 68 -0.72 -21.51 1.86
CA SER A 68 -0.32 -20.26 2.50
C SER A 68 -1.48 -19.27 2.61
N LYS A 69 -1.51 -18.47 3.68
CA LYS A 69 -2.57 -17.50 3.94
C LYS A 69 -2.01 -16.14 4.27
N MET A 70 -2.58 -15.09 3.66
CA MET A 70 -2.38 -13.72 4.12
C MET A 70 -3.20 -13.50 5.39
N LEU A 71 -2.55 -13.26 6.51
CA LEU A 71 -3.19 -13.09 7.81
C LEU A 71 -3.53 -11.63 8.10
N LEU A 72 -2.56 -10.74 7.90
CA LEU A 72 -2.66 -9.34 8.30
C LEU A 72 -2.02 -8.44 7.26
N GLN A 73 -2.52 -7.20 7.25
CA GLN A 73 -1.88 -6.07 6.61
C GLN A 73 -1.67 -5.00 7.68
N VAL A 74 -0.43 -4.51 7.79
CA VAL A 74 -0.05 -3.46 8.75
C VAL A 74 0.66 -2.36 7.97
N HIS A 75 -0.08 -1.31 7.64
CA HIS A 75 0.41 -0.19 6.82
C HIS A 75 1.00 -0.62 5.46
N ASP A 76 2.31 -0.79 5.35
CA ASP A 76 3.04 -1.21 4.15
C ASP A 76 3.52 -2.66 4.21
N GLU A 77 3.19 -3.39 5.28
CA GLU A 77 3.59 -4.77 5.51
C GLU A 77 2.43 -5.75 5.31
N LEU A 78 2.74 -6.95 4.82
CA LEU A 78 1.83 -8.09 4.72
C LEU A 78 2.40 -9.27 5.50
N VAL A 79 1.59 -9.86 6.36
CA VAL A 79 1.98 -11.01 7.21
C VAL A 79 1.31 -12.27 6.67
N PHE A 80 2.09 -13.33 6.51
CA PHE A 80 1.62 -14.61 5.99
C PHE A 80 1.87 -15.75 6.98
N GLU A 81 0.93 -16.68 7.00
CA GLU A 81 1.15 -18.04 7.51
C GLU A 81 1.50 -18.92 6.30
N VAL A 82 2.64 -19.61 6.37
CA VAL A 82 3.23 -20.32 5.23
C VAL A 82 3.64 -21.73 5.68
N PRO A 83 3.10 -22.80 5.05
CA PRO A 83 3.61 -24.16 5.24
C PRO A 83 5.09 -24.23 4.86
N GLU A 84 5.87 -25.04 5.58
CA GLU A 84 7.32 -25.15 5.37
C GLU A 84 7.67 -25.55 3.93
N GLU A 85 6.85 -26.40 3.31
CA GLU A 85 7.02 -26.81 1.91
C GLU A 85 6.81 -25.68 0.88
N GLU A 86 6.09 -24.60 1.26
CA GLU A 86 5.79 -23.46 0.39
C GLU A 86 6.72 -22.26 0.65
N LEU A 87 7.59 -22.32 1.66
CA LEU A 87 8.39 -21.18 2.10
C LEU A 87 9.22 -20.55 0.98
N LYS A 88 9.96 -21.37 0.23
CA LYS A 88 10.79 -20.89 -0.90
C LYS A 88 9.93 -20.29 -2.01
N THR A 89 8.77 -20.86 -2.29
CA THR A 89 7.84 -20.35 -3.29
C THR A 89 7.31 -18.99 -2.88
N MET A 90 6.87 -18.85 -1.63
CA MET A 90 6.36 -17.58 -1.09
C MET A 90 7.44 -16.51 -1.01
N GLN A 91 8.67 -16.86 -0.61
CA GLN A 91 9.81 -15.93 -0.58
C GLN A 91 10.16 -15.33 -1.94
N ALA A 92 9.94 -16.07 -3.04
CA ALA A 92 10.10 -15.54 -4.40
C ALA A 92 8.86 -14.77 -4.86
N LEU A 93 7.67 -15.35 -4.64
CA LEU A 93 6.40 -14.84 -5.13
C LEU A 93 6.03 -13.47 -4.53
N VAL A 94 6.15 -13.33 -3.21
CA VAL A 94 5.71 -12.13 -2.48
C VAL A 94 6.40 -10.85 -2.96
N PRO A 95 7.75 -10.76 -2.96
CA PRO A 95 8.43 -9.54 -3.38
C PRO A 95 8.23 -9.24 -4.87
N ASP A 96 8.17 -10.24 -5.74
CA ASP A 96 7.92 -10.05 -7.18
C ASP A 96 6.55 -9.43 -7.44
N VAL A 97 5.50 -9.95 -6.81
CA VAL A 97 4.14 -9.43 -7.01
C VAL A 97 3.96 -8.06 -6.35
N MET A 98 4.51 -7.85 -5.15
CA MET A 98 4.41 -6.57 -4.46
C MET A 98 5.17 -5.45 -5.18
N SER A 99 6.39 -5.71 -5.66
CA SER A 99 7.22 -4.72 -6.34
C SER A 99 6.65 -4.28 -7.70
N THR A 100 5.80 -5.12 -8.31
CA THR A 100 5.18 -4.87 -9.62
C THR A 100 3.70 -4.48 -9.54
N ALA A 101 3.17 -4.27 -8.34
CA ALA A 101 1.75 -3.96 -8.13
C ALA A 101 1.28 -2.72 -8.89
N LEU A 102 2.15 -1.71 -9.02
CA LEU A 102 1.91 -0.50 -9.81
C LEU A 102 3.19 -0.07 -10.51
N LYS A 103 3.06 0.49 -11.72
CA LYS A 103 4.21 0.99 -12.49
C LYS A 103 4.60 2.39 -12.03
N PHE A 104 5.84 2.53 -11.56
CA PHE A 104 6.44 3.80 -11.16
C PHE A 104 7.66 4.14 -12.01
N SER A 105 8.10 5.40 -11.97
CA SER A 105 9.37 5.83 -12.55
C SER A 105 10.59 5.37 -11.76
N VAL A 106 10.38 4.86 -10.55
CA VAL A 106 11.39 4.33 -9.63
C VAL A 106 10.97 2.92 -9.18
N PRO A 107 11.92 2.00 -8.92
CA PRO A 107 11.58 0.66 -8.47
C PRO A 107 11.00 0.67 -7.04
N LEU A 108 10.02 -0.19 -6.78
CA LEU A 108 9.53 -0.48 -5.43
C LEU A 108 10.33 -1.65 -4.86
N LYS A 109 11.04 -1.40 -3.75
CA LYS A 109 11.78 -2.45 -3.04
C LYS A 109 10.85 -3.12 -2.02
N VAL A 110 10.95 -4.44 -1.92
CA VAL A 110 10.24 -5.24 -0.92
C VAL A 110 11.28 -6.09 -0.21
N ASP A 111 11.30 -6.01 1.12
CA ASP A 111 12.13 -6.86 1.96
C ASP A 111 11.26 -7.96 2.56
N THR A 112 11.81 -9.17 2.68
CA THR A 112 11.11 -10.33 3.21
C THR A 112 11.83 -10.87 4.43
N LYS A 113 11.07 -11.22 5.46
CA LYS A 113 11.58 -11.84 6.68
C LYS A 113 10.78 -13.10 7.02
N THR A 114 11.41 -14.04 7.71
CA THR A 114 10.76 -15.30 8.09
C THR A 114 11.13 -15.71 9.50
N GLY A 115 10.21 -16.36 10.22
CA GLY A 115 10.43 -16.83 11.58
C GLY A 115 9.29 -17.74 12.03
N ALA A 116 9.51 -18.49 13.13
CA ALA A 116 8.49 -19.38 13.69
C ALA A 116 7.31 -18.61 14.32
N ASN A 117 7.55 -17.37 14.72
CA ASN A 117 6.52 -16.42 15.11
C ASN A 117 6.91 -15.00 14.68
N TRP A 118 5.97 -14.06 14.76
CA TRP A 118 6.19 -12.68 14.31
C TRP A 118 7.33 -11.96 15.05
N GLY A 119 7.55 -12.27 16.33
CA GLY A 119 8.63 -11.67 17.12
C GLY A 119 10.03 -12.17 16.77
N GLU A 120 10.13 -13.31 16.08
CA GLU A 120 11.38 -13.97 15.70
C GLU A 120 11.69 -13.87 14.19
N MET A 121 10.98 -13.02 13.45
CA MET A 121 11.22 -12.83 12.01
C MET A 121 12.55 -12.11 11.75
N GLU A 122 13.44 -12.77 11.01
CA GLU A 122 14.73 -12.22 10.54
C GLU A 122 14.72 -11.85 9.05
#